data_AF-A0A420MMW8-F1
#
_entry.id   AF-A0A420MMW8-F1
#
_cell.length_a   1.000
_cell.length_b   1.000
_cell.length_c   1.000
_cell.angle_alpha   90.00
_cell.angle_beta   90.00
_cell.angle_gamma   90.00
#
_symmetry.space_group_name_H-M   'P 1'
#
loop_
_entity.id
_entity.type
_entity.pdbx_description
1 polymer ?
#
loop_
_entity_poly.entity_id
_entity_poly.type
_entity_poly.pdbx_seq_one_letter_code
_entity_poly.pdbx_strand_id
1 'polypeptide(L)'
;MSGLEPDDVHYLESRNCLSVPTPDALDDFIREYFLHVHPGLPLLDEAQFWAVYSGDKEPCGESIISLFLFQAMLFASCSFVPFSTLKGLGFTSRRNAREKYYRRAKLLLDICSGRDLVSNAQGVLLLTYYATTRDRARTNSILLATAIQLAQGAGADQCHKRPDQDSADTNRLKRLWWCCIVRDRILPLGVRRQLHIASINPALDHLTEQDFAKEIEESQVYSPQTKRSLVQLFISLCELSIPFTSVIQTVYGMGQSAADAISPIIENQKQIEESIRFCETSLNAWLDKATIQFPIPAGIISTEKSLVLYTNLIYIYYYSARVALYQYEAFVISLTSPGACMDDKLQQTRLQLEDATLGITDNLKELVQLKVARFLPVSIIAYAALPLVLHILDVKLARLPSQTARKQGRLNIYMETMKGLQNLYDGVDDVWTFIRGAIDSATSGILDSFSPRTDASPSSALCSKPFASLQAADDWGNFLLQKPILYFRLSRTIDLSLAVGCYAEDSSLSLLLASAEFPSPSLYFIGVDVPAEAEISGCDNGPMDENGIPELDDICVEMRSDIFDEIRDFGGFELDVDSLHTPEFLDMFELDLEDE
;
A
#
# COMPACT_ATOMS: atom_id res chain seq x y z
N MET A 1 0.26 34.64 12.46
CA MET A 1 -0.94 34.87 11.62
C MET A 1 -1.02 36.28 11.03
N SER A 2 0.03 37.11 11.13
CA SER A 2 0.08 38.46 10.55
C SER A 2 -0.11 38.39 9.03
N GLY A 3 -1.11 39.07 8.46
CA GLY A 3 -1.33 39.17 7.01
C GLY A 3 -2.31 38.17 6.38
N LEU A 4 -3.21 37.54 7.15
CA LEU A 4 -4.39 36.88 6.58
C LEU A 4 -5.56 37.88 6.49
N GLU A 5 -6.42 37.71 5.50
CA GLU A 5 -7.66 38.50 5.41
C GLU A 5 -8.60 38.13 6.58
N PRO A 6 -9.38 39.08 7.13
CA PRO A 6 -10.29 38.80 8.24
C PRO A 6 -11.30 37.68 7.95
N ASP A 7 -11.77 37.59 6.70
CA ASP A 7 -12.73 36.58 6.26
C ASP A 7 -12.10 35.17 6.30
N ASP A 8 -10.82 35.03 5.91
CA ASP A 8 -10.08 33.78 6.01
C ASP A 8 -9.91 33.34 7.47
N VAL A 9 -9.63 34.29 8.37
CA VAL A 9 -9.50 34.01 9.81
C VAL A 9 -10.83 33.51 10.37
N HIS A 10 -11.93 34.21 10.11
CA HIS A 10 -13.25 33.81 10.57
C HIS A 10 -13.66 32.44 9.99
N TYR A 11 -13.33 32.18 8.72
CA TYR A 11 -13.58 30.87 8.10
C TYR A 11 -12.76 29.77 8.79
N LEU A 12 -11.46 29.97 9.01
CA LEU A 12 -10.60 29.00 9.71
C LEU A 12 -11.06 28.75 11.15
N GLU A 13 -11.51 29.77 11.88
CA GLU A 13 -12.09 29.63 13.22
C GLU A 13 -13.39 28.81 13.19
N SER A 14 -14.30 29.12 12.26
CA SER A 14 -15.57 28.38 12.11
C SER A 14 -15.37 26.88 11.81
N ARG A 15 -14.23 26.52 11.21
CA ARG A 15 -13.84 25.13 10.90
C ARG A 15 -12.95 24.51 11.97
N ASN A 16 -12.71 25.21 13.08
CA ASN A 16 -11.85 24.80 14.20
C ASN A 16 -10.41 24.50 13.77
N CYS A 17 -9.91 25.18 12.73
CA CYS A 17 -8.53 25.02 12.26
C CYS A 17 -7.53 25.69 13.20
N LEU A 18 -7.95 26.76 13.91
CA LEU A 18 -7.10 27.54 14.82
C LEU A 18 -7.05 26.99 16.25
N SER A 19 -7.92 26.02 16.57
CA SER A 19 -7.99 25.41 17.90
C SER A 19 -7.11 24.16 18.00
N VAL A 20 -6.44 24.02 19.14
CA VAL A 20 -5.76 22.79 19.55
C VAL A 20 -6.50 22.13 20.73
N PRO A 21 -6.38 20.81 20.93
CA PRO A 21 -6.93 20.11 22.10
C PRO A 21 -6.46 20.66 23.44
N THR A 22 -7.08 20.16 24.52
CA THR A 22 -6.63 20.41 25.89
C THR A 22 -5.21 19.87 26.11
N PRO A 23 -4.43 20.43 27.06
CA PRO A 23 -3.05 20.01 27.31
C PRO A 23 -2.89 18.49 27.50
N ASP A 24 -3.71 17.87 28.34
CA ASP A 24 -3.64 16.42 28.60
C ASP A 24 -3.85 15.60 27.32
N ALA A 25 -4.83 15.99 26.50
CA ALA A 25 -5.06 15.32 25.23
C ALA A 25 -3.90 15.55 24.25
N LEU A 26 -3.35 16.78 24.21
CA LEU A 26 -2.19 17.08 23.37
C LEU A 26 -0.99 16.20 23.72
N ASP A 27 -0.72 16.00 25.01
CA ASP A 27 0.38 15.14 25.46
C ASP A 27 0.25 13.71 24.91
N ASP A 28 -0.96 13.15 24.91
CA ASP A 28 -1.22 11.87 24.26
C ASP A 28 -0.93 11.92 22.76
N PHE A 29 -1.45 12.91 22.03
CA PHE A 29 -1.23 13.03 20.58
C PHE A 29 0.25 13.14 20.22
N ILE A 30 1.02 13.91 20.99
CA ILE A 30 2.44 14.15 20.74
C ILE A 30 3.28 12.92 21.13
N ARG A 31 3.00 12.30 22.27
CA ARG A 31 3.65 11.05 22.68
C ARG A 31 3.45 9.97 21.62
N GLU A 32 2.22 9.78 21.16
CA GLU A 32 1.86 8.78 20.16
C GLU A 32 2.45 9.08 18.77
N TYR A 33 2.63 10.35 18.42
CA TYR A 33 3.37 10.75 17.22
C TYR A 33 4.82 10.27 17.28
N PHE A 34 5.54 10.57 18.36
CA PHE A 34 6.95 10.17 18.48
C PHE A 34 7.14 8.66 18.67
N LEU A 35 6.16 7.98 19.26
CA LEU A 35 6.17 6.51 19.37
C LEU A 35 5.95 5.82 18.01
N HIS A 36 4.93 6.23 17.24
CA HIS A 36 4.42 5.39 16.13
C HIS A 36 4.48 6.03 14.73
N VAL A 37 4.73 7.34 14.62
CA VAL A 37 4.87 8.03 13.33
C VAL A 37 6.32 8.36 13.05
N HIS A 38 6.97 9.03 14.00
CA HIS A 38 8.34 9.56 13.86
C HIS A 38 9.38 8.51 13.48
N PRO A 39 9.40 7.26 14.02
CA PRO A 39 10.47 6.33 13.65
C PRO A 39 10.44 5.88 12.18
N GLY A 40 9.28 5.93 11.52
CA GLY A 40 9.15 5.65 10.09
C GLY A 40 9.28 6.88 9.19
N LEU A 41 9.22 8.08 9.77
CA LEU A 41 9.28 9.36 9.05
C LEU A 41 9.79 10.48 9.98
N PRO A 42 11.10 10.49 10.33
CA PRO A 42 11.66 11.40 11.32
C PRO A 42 11.90 12.80 10.73
N LEU A 43 10.81 13.52 10.50
CA LEU A 43 10.78 14.84 9.88
C LEU A 43 11.34 15.94 10.77
N LEU A 44 11.16 15.78 12.08
CA LEU A 44 11.43 16.79 13.10
C LEU A 44 12.68 16.39 13.88
N ASP A 45 13.27 17.32 14.62
CA ASP A 45 14.20 16.98 15.70
C ASP A 45 13.36 16.84 16.98
N GLU A 46 13.25 15.62 17.50
CA GLU A 46 12.40 15.34 18.68
C GLU A 46 12.87 16.14 19.90
N ALA A 47 14.17 16.23 20.14
CA ALA A 47 14.73 16.95 21.28
C ALA A 47 14.41 18.45 21.19
N GLN A 48 14.57 19.04 20.00
CA GLN A 48 14.17 20.42 19.76
C GLN A 48 12.67 20.62 19.91
N PHE A 49 11.86 19.67 19.43
CA PHE A 49 10.41 19.75 19.54
C PHE A 49 9.97 19.81 21.01
N TRP A 50 10.45 18.88 21.85
CA TRP A 50 10.09 18.85 23.28
C TRP A 50 10.54 20.10 24.02
N ALA A 51 11.72 20.64 23.70
CA ALA A 51 12.19 21.89 24.31
C ALA A 51 11.26 23.08 24.01
N VAL A 52 10.68 23.14 22.81
CA VAL A 52 9.68 24.15 22.43
C VAL A 52 8.33 23.86 23.07
N TYR A 53 7.91 22.60 23.09
CA TYR A 53 6.62 22.16 23.59
C TYR A 53 6.45 22.36 25.11
N SER A 54 7.49 22.05 25.91
CA SER A 54 7.48 22.19 27.37
C SER A 54 7.70 23.64 27.85
N GLY A 55 8.23 24.52 27.00
CA GLY A 55 8.55 25.90 27.37
C GLY A 55 9.80 26.06 28.25
N ASP A 56 10.62 25.02 28.39
CA ASP A 56 11.76 24.94 29.34
C ASP A 56 13.00 25.75 28.92
N LYS A 57 13.08 26.21 27.67
CA LYS A 57 14.21 27.03 27.18
C LYS A 57 13.67 28.38 26.71
N GLU A 58 14.21 29.49 27.23
CA GLU A 58 14.06 30.78 26.56
C GLU A 58 14.49 30.57 25.09
N PRO A 59 13.62 30.83 24.12
CA PRO A 59 13.94 30.58 22.73
C PRO A 59 15.05 31.54 22.32
N CYS A 60 16.29 31.06 22.26
CA CYS A 60 17.35 31.69 21.50
C CYS A 60 16.95 31.62 20.01
N GLY A 61 16.08 32.53 19.59
CA GLY A 61 15.45 32.56 18.25
C GLY A 61 14.05 31.94 18.22
N GLU A 62 13.18 32.54 17.40
CA GLU A 62 11.75 32.23 17.16
C GLU A 62 11.48 30.80 16.68
N SER A 63 11.78 29.76 17.47
CA SER A 63 11.43 28.38 17.10
C SER A 63 9.96 28.10 17.37
N ILE A 64 9.06 28.75 16.62
CA ILE A 64 7.61 28.54 16.69
C ILE A 64 7.25 27.39 15.76
N ILE A 65 6.58 26.36 16.29
CA ILE A 65 6.04 25.27 15.46
C ILE A 65 4.89 25.82 14.61
N SER A 66 4.95 25.63 13.30
CA SER A 66 3.85 26.00 12.40
C SER A 66 2.57 25.30 12.81
N LEU A 67 1.47 26.06 12.97
CA LEU A 67 0.17 25.50 13.31
C LEU A 67 -0.32 24.48 12.27
N PHE A 68 -0.02 24.69 10.99
CA PHE A 68 -0.32 23.72 9.93
C PHE A 68 0.38 22.38 10.20
N LEU A 69 1.69 22.42 10.46
CA LEU A 69 2.48 21.24 10.77
C LEU A 69 1.95 20.56 12.04
N PHE A 70 1.63 21.33 13.07
CA PHE A 70 1.08 20.79 14.31
C PHE A 70 -0.26 20.07 14.08
N GLN A 71 -1.20 20.65 13.34
CA GLN A 71 -2.46 19.98 12.97
C GLN A 71 -2.21 18.72 12.13
N ALA A 72 -1.20 18.72 11.25
CA ALA A 72 -0.81 17.55 10.48
C ALA A 72 -0.21 16.44 11.37
N MET A 73 0.52 16.79 12.44
CA MET A 73 0.98 15.83 13.45
C MET A 73 -0.20 15.21 14.20
N LEU A 74 -1.17 16.02 14.65
CA LEU A 74 -2.39 15.52 15.31
C LEU A 74 -3.15 14.54 14.39
N PHE A 75 -3.28 14.89 13.11
CA PHE A 75 -3.85 13.99 12.10
C PHE A 75 -3.11 12.65 12.03
N ALA A 76 -1.78 12.69 11.95
CA ALA A 76 -0.98 11.49 11.76
C ALA A 76 -1.07 10.53 12.96
N SER A 77 -1.10 11.06 14.18
CA SER A 77 -1.14 10.26 15.42
C SER A 77 -2.53 9.77 15.84
N CYS A 78 -3.62 10.30 15.27
CA CYS A 78 -5.01 9.87 15.57
C CYS A 78 -5.24 8.36 15.55
N SER A 79 -4.48 7.58 14.76
CA SER A 79 -4.62 6.12 14.71
C SER A 79 -4.16 5.43 15.99
N PHE A 80 -3.25 6.03 16.73
CA PHE A 80 -2.53 5.40 17.84
C PHE A 80 -2.99 5.92 19.20
N VAL A 81 -3.52 7.15 19.24
CA VAL A 81 -4.11 7.76 20.43
C VAL A 81 -5.17 6.86 21.08
N PRO A 82 -5.18 6.76 22.44
CA PRO A 82 -6.22 6.08 23.19
C PRO A 82 -7.63 6.55 22.77
N PHE A 83 -8.55 5.61 22.63
CA PHE A 83 -9.90 5.97 22.18
C PHE A 83 -10.66 6.79 23.24
N SER A 84 -10.34 6.59 24.53
CA SER A 84 -10.83 7.40 25.65
C SER A 84 -10.54 8.89 25.43
N THR A 85 -9.29 9.24 25.08
CA THR A 85 -8.88 10.61 24.76
C THR A 85 -9.66 11.17 23.56
N LEU A 86 -9.79 10.39 22.47
CA LEU A 86 -10.56 10.83 21.30
C LEU A 86 -12.05 11.02 21.60
N LYS A 87 -12.64 10.12 22.41
CA LYS A 87 -14.03 10.21 22.85
C LYS A 87 -14.27 11.43 23.74
N GLY A 88 -13.32 11.75 24.62
CA GLY A 88 -13.33 12.96 25.43
C GLY A 88 -13.32 14.25 24.61
N LEU A 89 -12.69 14.23 23.42
CA LEU A 89 -12.73 15.33 22.45
C LEU A 89 -13.97 15.32 21.55
N GLY A 90 -14.92 14.41 21.76
CA GLY A 90 -16.18 14.33 21.01
C GLY A 90 -16.07 13.64 19.64
N PHE A 91 -15.03 12.84 19.41
CA PHE A 91 -14.94 12.01 18.19
C PHE A 91 -15.67 10.68 18.35
N THR A 92 -16.37 10.25 17.31
CA THR A 92 -17.14 8.99 17.31
C THR A 92 -16.29 7.77 16.95
N SER A 93 -15.16 7.96 16.27
CA SER A 93 -14.23 6.91 15.88
C SER A 93 -12.85 7.50 15.57
N ARG A 94 -11.82 6.64 15.51
CA ARG A 94 -10.46 7.03 15.05
C ARG A 94 -10.47 7.59 13.63
N ARG A 95 -11.29 6.99 12.74
CA ARG A 95 -11.48 7.46 11.36
C ARG A 95 -12.11 8.86 11.33
N ASN A 96 -13.12 9.11 12.16
CA ASN A 96 -13.73 10.45 12.29
C ASN A 96 -12.73 11.51 12.77
N ALA A 97 -11.89 11.16 13.75
CA ALA A 97 -10.82 12.04 14.24
C ALA A 97 -9.80 12.35 13.12
N ARG A 98 -9.27 11.31 12.46
CA ARG A 98 -8.33 11.45 11.32
C ARG A 98 -8.90 12.36 10.24
N GLU A 99 -10.12 12.12 9.79
CA GLU A 99 -10.77 12.92 8.75
C GLU A 99 -10.90 14.40 9.14
N LYS A 100 -11.33 14.69 10.37
CA LYS A 100 -11.49 16.08 10.87
C LYS A 100 -10.14 16.79 10.97
N TYR A 101 -9.11 16.17 11.54
CA TYR A 101 -7.78 16.79 11.62
C TYR A 101 -7.12 16.92 10.25
N TYR A 102 -7.29 15.95 9.36
CA TYR A 102 -6.86 16.06 7.97
C TYR A 102 -7.47 17.29 7.29
N ARG A 103 -8.80 17.48 7.40
CA ARG A 103 -9.49 18.64 6.83
C ARG A 103 -8.99 19.96 7.42
N ARG A 104 -8.77 20.03 8.73
CA ARG A 104 -8.23 21.23 9.41
C ARG A 104 -6.84 21.58 8.88
N ALA A 105 -5.93 20.60 8.84
CA ALA A 105 -4.58 20.79 8.32
C ALA A 105 -4.60 21.15 6.84
N LYS A 106 -5.41 20.48 6.02
CA LYS A 106 -5.51 20.77 4.58
C LYS A 106 -6.02 22.18 4.31
N LEU A 107 -7.03 22.66 5.05
CA LEU A 107 -7.51 24.05 4.96
C LEU A 107 -6.42 25.06 5.34
N LEU A 108 -5.63 24.78 6.39
CA LEU A 108 -4.50 25.63 6.76
C LEU A 108 -3.43 25.67 5.68
N LEU A 109 -3.13 24.53 5.04
CA LEU A 109 -2.21 24.50 3.90
C LEU A 109 -2.73 25.38 2.76
N ASP A 110 -4.00 25.21 2.38
CA ASP A 110 -4.57 25.89 1.22
C ASP A 110 -4.62 27.42 1.42
N ILE A 111 -4.87 27.90 2.65
CA ILE A 111 -4.94 29.33 2.98
C ILE A 111 -3.58 29.93 3.39
N CYS A 112 -2.69 29.15 4.02
CA CYS A 112 -1.45 29.67 4.64
C CYS A 112 -0.13 29.17 3.99
N SER A 113 -0.18 28.55 2.80
CA SER A 113 0.94 27.84 2.13
C SER A 113 2.23 28.64 1.88
N GLY A 114 2.25 29.97 2.02
CA GLY A 114 3.39 30.82 1.65
C GLY A 114 4.43 31.16 2.73
N ARG A 115 4.26 30.71 3.99
CA ARG A 115 5.00 31.30 5.13
C ARG A 115 6.30 30.56 5.53
N ASP A 116 6.30 29.22 5.48
CA ASP A 116 7.46 28.38 5.83
C ASP A 116 7.43 27.11 4.97
N LEU A 117 8.28 27.09 3.94
CA LEU A 117 8.33 25.98 2.98
C LEU A 117 8.75 24.66 3.64
N VAL A 118 9.62 24.70 4.66
CA VAL A 118 10.09 23.48 5.33
C VAL A 118 8.97 22.89 6.17
N SER A 119 8.32 23.69 7.02
CA SER A 119 7.17 23.21 7.81
C SER A 119 6.01 22.79 6.92
N ASN A 120 5.80 23.46 5.78
CA ASN A 120 4.77 23.07 4.83
C ASN A 120 5.10 21.74 4.16
N ALA A 121 6.35 21.52 3.72
CA ALA A 121 6.77 20.23 3.19
C ALA A 121 6.61 19.10 4.23
N GLN A 122 7.04 19.33 5.47
CA GLN A 122 6.91 18.38 6.59
C GLN A 122 5.44 18.03 6.84
N GLY A 123 4.55 19.03 6.97
CA GLY A 123 3.13 18.81 7.22
C GLY A 123 2.44 18.12 6.03
N VAL A 124 2.76 18.50 4.79
CA VAL A 124 2.19 17.84 3.59
C VAL A 124 2.63 16.39 3.50
N LEU A 125 3.89 16.06 3.83
CA LEU A 125 4.36 14.66 3.91
C LEU A 125 3.53 13.85 4.89
N LEU A 126 3.19 14.41 6.07
CA LEU A 126 2.29 13.75 7.01
C LEU A 126 0.90 13.54 6.38
N LEU A 127 0.33 14.55 5.71
CA LEU A 127 -0.97 14.43 5.04
C LEU A 127 -1.02 13.35 3.96
N THR A 128 0.12 12.93 3.39
CA THR A 128 0.15 11.80 2.44
C THR A 128 -0.30 10.47 3.07
N TYR A 129 -0.36 10.36 4.40
CA TYR A 129 -0.91 9.20 5.13
C TYR A 129 -2.44 9.19 5.18
N TYR A 130 -3.09 10.19 4.58
CA TYR A 130 -4.52 10.15 4.32
C TYR A 130 -4.76 9.37 3.03
N ALA A 131 -5.40 8.21 3.17
CA ALA A 131 -5.82 7.38 2.05
C ALA A 131 -7.32 7.14 2.16
N THR A 132 -8.05 7.68 1.20
CA THR A 132 -9.46 7.41 0.94
C THR A 132 -9.60 7.09 -0.55
N THR A 133 -10.71 6.53 -0.93
CA THR A 133 -10.96 5.80 -2.21
C THR A 133 -12.15 6.33 -2.98
N ARG A 134 -12.85 7.31 -2.39
CA ARG A 134 -13.57 8.31 -3.18
C ARG A 134 -12.60 9.26 -3.90
N ASP A 135 -11.29 9.07 -3.69
CA ASP A 135 -10.21 9.86 -4.24
C ASP A 135 -9.73 9.36 -5.61
N ARG A 136 -10.61 9.43 -6.62
CA ARG A 136 -10.20 9.29 -8.03
C ARG A 136 -9.11 10.29 -8.42
N ALA A 137 -8.96 11.37 -7.66
CA ALA A 137 -7.96 12.41 -7.88
C ALA A 137 -6.54 11.97 -7.49
N ARG A 138 -6.34 10.84 -6.80
CA ARG A 138 -5.02 10.40 -6.31
C ARG A 138 -4.38 11.47 -5.41
N THR A 139 -5.17 12.03 -4.49
CA THR A 139 -4.79 13.08 -3.54
C THR A 139 -3.50 12.76 -2.81
N ASN A 140 -3.24 11.52 -2.37
CA ASN A 140 -1.97 11.20 -1.70
C ASN A 140 -0.73 11.35 -2.60
N SER A 141 -0.84 11.07 -3.91
CA SER A 141 0.22 11.31 -4.90
C SER A 141 0.35 12.80 -5.21
N ILE A 142 -0.77 13.52 -5.32
CA ILE A 142 -0.75 14.98 -5.51
C ILE A 142 -0.05 15.66 -4.31
N LEU A 143 -0.44 15.30 -3.08
CA LEU A 143 0.17 15.82 -1.86
C LEU A 143 1.66 15.47 -1.79
N LEU A 144 2.05 14.25 -2.17
CA LEU A 144 3.46 13.87 -2.23
C LEU A 144 4.24 14.76 -3.22
N ALA A 145 3.71 14.98 -4.43
CA ALA A 145 4.31 15.89 -5.40
C ALA A 145 4.43 17.32 -4.84
N THR A 146 3.39 17.82 -4.17
CA THR A 146 3.40 19.13 -3.50
C THR A 146 4.47 19.20 -2.41
N ALA A 147 4.60 18.18 -1.57
CA ALA A 147 5.60 18.14 -0.52
C ALA A 147 7.03 18.18 -1.09
N ILE A 148 7.27 17.43 -2.17
CA ILE A 148 8.56 17.42 -2.87
C ILE A 148 8.86 18.79 -3.46
N GLN A 149 7.89 19.44 -4.10
CA GLN A 149 8.05 20.79 -4.64
C GLN A 149 8.35 21.82 -3.55
N LEU A 150 7.68 21.75 -2.40
CA LEU A 150 7.95 22.63 -1.26
C LEU A 150 9.35 22.38 -0.68
N ALA A 151 9.77 21.12 -0.56
CA ALA A 151 11.10 20.75 -0.10
C ALA A 151 12.20 21.24 -1.08
N GLN A 152 11.99 21.11 -2.39
CA GLN A 152 12.87 21.67 -3.42
C GLN A 152 12.92 23.20 -3.36
N GLY A 153 11.76 23.85 -3.17
CA GLY A 153 11.68 25.30 -2.96
C GLY A 153 12.46 25.78 -1.73
N ALA A 154 12.54 24.94 -0.69
CA ALA A 154 13.38 25.18 0.49
C ALA A 154 14.87 24.83 0.29
N GLY A 155 15.25 24.29 -0.87
CA GLY A 155 16.60 23.85 -1.19
C GLY A 155 17.02 22.53 -0.53
N ALA A 156 16.06 21.68 -0.13
CA ALA A 156 16.34 20.41 0.54
C ALA A 156 17.07 19.40 -0.36
N ASP A 157 16.75 19.38 -1.66
CA ASP A 157 17.42 18.55 -2.67
C ASP A 157 18.89 18.93 -2.91
N GLN A 158 19.26 20.14 -2.48
CA GLN A 158 20.59 20.73 -2.65
C GLN A 158 21.31 20.94 -1.31
N CYS A 159 20.87 20.28 -0.23
CA CYS A 159 21.45 20.45 1.10
C CYS A 159 22.97 20.16 1.13
N HIS A 160 23.45 19.19 0.35
CA HIS A 160 24.87 18.83 0.19
C HIS A 160 25.74 19.95 -0.42
N LYS A 161 25.14 20.98 -1.03
CA LYS A 161 25.87 22.13 -1.60
C LYS A 161 26.01 23.31 -0.64
N ARG A 162 25.36 23.24 0.53
CA ARG A 162 25.39 24.33 1.51
C ARG A 162 26.79 24.44 2.13
N PRO A 163 27.28 25.66 2.45
CA PRO A 163 28.60 25.82 3.06
C PRO A 163 28.65 25.32 4.51
N ASP A 164 27.50 25.32 5.20
CA ASP A 164 27.33 25.02 6.61
C ASP A 164 26.82 23.59 6.83
N GLN A 165 27.61 22.59 6.45
CA GLN A 165 27.21 21.17 6.53
C GLN A 165 26.90 20.69 7.95
N ASP A 166 27.57 21.24 8.96
CA ASP A 166 27.37 20.87 10.37
C ASP A 166 26.21 21.64 11.05
N SER A 167 25.47 22.48 10.32
CA SER A 167 24.40 23.28 10.91
C SER A 167 23.11 22.47 11.12
N ALA A 168 22.34 22.86 12.15
CA ALA A 168 21.03 22.27 12.41
C ALA A 168 20.05 22.46 11.24
N ASP A 169 20.15 23.59 10.52
CA ASP A 169 19.31 23.87 9.36
C ASP A 169 19.64 22.97 8.17
N THR A 170 20.93 22.73 7.88
CA THR A 170 21.35 21.80 6.83
C THR A 170 20.93 20.38 7.17
N ASN A 171 21.08 19.97 8.44
CA ASN A 171 20.58 18.67 8.92
C ASN A 171 19.06 18.54 8.75
N ARG A 172 18.28 19.56 9.14
CA ARG A 172 16.81 19.58 8.98
C ARG A 172 16.40 19.39 7.51
N LEU A 173 17.08 20.06 6.58
CA LEU A 173 16.84 19.91 5.14
C LEU A 173 17.22 18.52 4.63
N LYS A 174 18.36 17.99 5.07
CA LYS A 174 18.81 16.64 4.73
C LYS A 174 17.80 15.58 5.18
N ARG A 175 17.33 15.66 6.43
CA ARG A 175 16.27 14.76 6.97
C ARG A 175 14.97 14.89 6.17
N LEU A 176 14.52 16.11 5.89
CA LEU A 176 13.32 16.37 5.09
C LEU A 176 13.42 15.74 3.69
N TRP A 177 14.56 15.91 3.02
CA TRP A 177 14.75 15.37 1.67
C TRP A 177 14.77 13.83 1.67
N TRP A 178 15.45 13.20 2.62
CA TRP A 178 15.42 11.74 2.77
C TRP A 178 14.03 11.21 3.13
N CYS A 179 13.24 11.93 3.94
CA CYS A 179 11.84 11.59 4.18
C CYS A 179 10.98 11.70 2.89
N CYS A 180 11.22 12.71 2.04
CA CYS A 180 10.60 12.80 0.72
C CYS A 180 10.97 11.58 -0.13
N ILE A 181 12.25 11.23 -0.17
CA ILE A 181 12.77 10.09 -0.93
C ILE A 181 12.09 8.80 -0.49
N VAL A 182 12.12 8.49 0.82
CA VAL A 182 11.52 7.27 1.37
C VAL A 182 10.03 7.20 1.06
N ARG A 183 9.30 8.30 1.28
CA ARG A 183 7.86 8.34 1.00
C ARG A 183 7.55 8.14 -0.49
N ASP A 184 8.36 8.73 -1.37
CA ASP A 184 8.26 8.60 -2.82
C ASP A 184 8.63 7.22 -3.35
N ARG A 185 9.18 6.31 -2.53
CA ARG A 185 9.35 4.90 -2.93
C ARG A 185 8.30 4.00 -2.30
N ILE A 186 8.01 4.17 -1.01
CA ILE A 186 7.05 3.33 -0.30
C ILE A 186 5.63 3.52 -0.85
N LEU A 187 5.21 4.75 -1.13
CA LEU A 187 3.85 4.99 -1.62
C LEU A 187 3.68 4.44 -3.04
N PRO A 188 4.48 4.83 -4.05
CA PRO A 188 4.26 4.37 -5.43
C PRO A 188 4.49 2.87 -5.62
N LEU A 189 5.39 2.23 -4.86
CA LEU A 189 5.51 0.77 -4.88
C LEU A 189 4.22 0.09 -4.39
N GLY A 190 3.67 0.55 -3.26
CA GLY A 190 2.45 -0.01 -2.67
C GLY A 190 1.23 0.18 -3.54
N VAL A 191 1.01 1.38 -4.08
CA VAL A 191 -0.18 1.69 -4.90
C VAL A 191 0.07 1.61 -6.41
N ARG A 192 1.19 1.02 -6.86
CA ARG A 192 1.48 0.76 -8.30
C ARG A 192 1.52 2.02 -9.18
N ARG A 193 2.19 3.06 -8.69
CA ARG A 193 2.30 4.38 -9.36
C ARG A 193 3.74 4.72 -9.70
N GLN A 194 3.92 5.81 -10.47
CA GLN A 194 5.22 6.35 -10.84
C GLN A 194 5.82 7.20 -9.72
N LEU A 195 7.14 7.33 -9.73
CA LEU A 195 7.92 8.20 -8.85
C LEU A 195 7.75 9.66 -9.26
N HIS A 196 7.80 10.56 -8.28
CA HIS A 196 7.97 11.98 -8.53
C HIS A 196 9.45 12.38 -8.57
N ILE A 197 10.32 11.69 -7.81
CA ILE A 197 11.77 11.88 -7.81
C ILE A 197 12.40 10.82 -8.71
N ALA A 198 12.63 11.17 -9.98
CA ALA A 198 13.11 10.25 -11.00
C ALA A 198 14.46 9.58 -10.67
N SER A 199 15.37 10.26 -9.98
CA SER A 199 16.64 9.67 -9.56
C SER A 199 17.12 10.28 -8.26
N ILE A 200 17.86 9.49 -7.47
CA ILE A 200 18.55 9.96 -6.28
C ILE A 200 19.92 10.46 -6.71
N ASN A 201 20.25 11.70 -6.38
CA ASN A 201 21.55 12.28 -6.70
C ASN A 201 22.66 11.48 -5.98
N PRO A 202 23.64 10.90 -6.70
CA PRO A 202 24.75 10.17 -6.08
C PRO A 202 25.63 11.01 -5.16
N ALA A 203 25.62 12.34 -5.31
CA ALA A 203 26.35 13.28 -4.46
C ALA A 203 25.57 13.66 -3.18
N LEU A 204 24.37 13.13 -2.97
CA LEU A 204 23.60 13.38 -1.76
C LEU A 204 24.20 12.60 -0.58
N ASP A 205 24.53 13.29 0.50
CA ASP A 205 25.04 12.65 1.70
C ASP A 205 23.98 11.73 2.32
N HIS A 206 24.39 10.49 2.63
CA HIS A 206 23.57 9.55 3.39
C HIS A 206 23.33 10.06 4.81
N LEU A 207 22.17 9.71 5.37
CA LEU A 207 21.91 9.91 6.78
C LEU A 207 22.79 9.00 7.63
N THR A 208 23.24 9.53 8.76
CA THR A 208 24.08 8.85 9.75
C THR A 208 23.48 9.03 11.14
N GLU A 209 23.91 8.26 12.14
CA GLU A 209 23.44 8.46 13.52
C GLU A 209 23.76 9.86 14.05
N GLN A 210 24.83 10.49 13.58
CA GLN A 210 25.20 11.85 13.97
C GLN A 210 24.12 12.85 13.57
N ASP A 211 23.43 12.59 12.45
CA ASP A 211 22.32 13.42 12.02
C ASP A 211 21.18 13.43 13.03
N PHE A 212 21.12 12.49 13.98
CA PHE A 212 20.09 12.30 15.01
C PHE A 212 20.65 12.35 16.46
N ALA A 213 21.90 12.78 16.65
CA ALA A 213 22.60 12.65 17.93
C ALA A 213 21.84 13.21 19.14
N LYS A 214 21.21 14.39 19.01
CA LYS A 214 20.44 15.01 20.09
C LYS A 214 19.18 14.22 20.45
N GLU A 215 18.39 13.82 19.46
CA GLU A 215 17.17 13.06 19.73
C GLU A 215 17.44 11.64 20.25
N ILE A 216 18.61 11.06 19.95
CA ILE A 216 19.02 9.79 20.53
C ILE A 216 19.17 9.91 22.04
N GLU A 217 19.80 10.99 22.52
CA GLU A 217 20.09 11.15 23.95
C GLU A 217 18.94 11.79 24.73
N GLU A 218 18.13 12.64 24.08
CA GLU A 218 17.08 13.46 24.73
C GLU A 218 15.64 13.02 24.41
N SER A 219 15.43 11.82 23.82
CA SER A 219 14.08 11.30 23.55
C SER A 219 13.26 11.20 24.84
N GLN A 220 11.99 11.60 24.77
CA GLN A 220 11.05 11.52 25.90
C GLN A 220 10.19 10.25 25.89
N VAL A 221 10.26 9.48 24.80
CA VAL A 221 9.42 8.29 24.60
C VAL A 221 10.21 7.00 24.44
N TYR A 222 11.53 7.08 24.23
CA TYR A 222 12.41 5.92 24.09
C TYR A 222 13.67 6.06 24.92
N SER A 223 14.23 4.92 25.36
CA SER A 223 15.60 4.89 25.87
C SER A 223 16.61 5.20 24.75
N PRO A 224 17.79 5.75 25.05
CA PRO A 224 18.79 6.06 24.04
C PRO A 224 19.20 4.87 23.17
N GLN A 225 19.24 3.66 23.74
CA GLN A 225 19.54 2.45 22.98
C GLN A 225 18.44 2.13 21.97
N THR A 226 17.17 2.14 22.39
CA THR A 226 16.02 1.88 21.51
C THR A 226 15.93 2.94 20.42
N LYS A 227 16.08 4.21 20.79
CA LYS A 227 16.05 5.33 19.85
C LYS A 227 17.16 5.23 18.80
N ARG A 228 18.39 4.89 19.20
CA ARG A 228 19.51 4.62 18.28
C ARG A 228 19.19 3.50 17.30
N SER A 229 18.64 2.38 17.77
CA SER A 229 18.23 1.27 16.89
C SER A 229 17.11 1.65 15.92
N LEU A 230 16.13 2.47 16.34
CA LEU A 230 15.10 3.01 15.45
C LEU A 230 15.69 3.94 14.38
N VAL A 231 16.65 4.79 14.74
CA VAL A 231 17.39 5.63 13.77
C VAL A 231 18.14 4.76 12.75
N GLN A 232 18.82 3.71 13.21
CA GLN A 232 19.51 2.78 12.31
C GLN A 232 18.54 2.05 11.37
N LEU A 233 17.34 1.67 11.83
CA LEU A 233 16.29 1.10 11.00
C LEU A 233 15.82 2.09 9.92
N PHE A 234 15.64 3.37 10.26
CA PHE A 234 15.29 4.40 9.28
C PHE A 234 16.41 4.65 8.26
N ILE A 235 17.68 4.63 8.69
CA ILE A 235 18.83 4.71 7.78
C ILE A 235 18.82 3.51 6.82
N SER A 236 18.57 2.30 7.32
CA SER A 236 18.46 1.10 6.48
C SER A 236 17.29 1.21 5.48
N LEU A 237 16.17 1.82 5.87
CA LEU A 237 15.04 2.10 4.97
C LEU A 237 15.39 3.16 3.89
N CYS A 238 16.21 4.15 4.22
CA CYS A 238 16.77 5.09 3.25
C CYS A 238 17.65 4.37 2.22
N GLU A 239 18.49 3.43 2.67
CA GLU A 239 19.30 2.58 1.80
C GLU A 239 18.44 1.68 0.90
N LEU A 240 17.37 1.08 1.44
CA LEU A 240 16.40 0.27 0.68
C LEU A 240 15.66 1.08 -0.40
N SER A 241 15.50 2.38 -0.17
CA SER A 241 14.85 3.29 -1.14
C SER A 241 15.65 3.44 -2.44
N ILE A 242 16.94 3.11 -2.44
CA ILE A 242 17.80 3.15 -3.62
C ILE A 242 17.38 2.05 -4.62
N PRO A 243 17.43 0.74 -4.29
CA PRO A 243 16.96 -0.32 -5.20
C PRO A 243 15.46 -0.23 -5.50
N PHE A 244 14.65 0.35 -4.62
CA PHE A 244 13.24 0.61 -4.94
C PHE A 244 13.07 1.56 -6.14
N THR A 245 13.99 2.50 -6.35
CA THR A 245 13.95 3.41 -7.50
C THR A 245 14.01 2.61 -8.81
N SER A 246 14.97 1.69 -8.94
CA SER A 246 15.09 0.85 -10.14
C SER A 246 13.94 -0.13 -10.30
N VAL A 247 13.43 -0.72 -9.20
CA VAL A 247 12.27 -1.64 -9.24
C VAL A 247 11.04 -0.91 -9.77
N ILE A 248 10.70 0.25 -9.20
CA ILE A 248 9.48 1.01 -9.59
C ILE A 248 9.59 1.48 -11.03
N GLN A 249 10.77 1.94 -11.47
CA GLN A 249 10.98 2.34 -12.87
C GLN A 249 10.89 1.15 -13.83
N THR A 250 11.40 -0.01 -13.46
CA THR A 250 11.35 -1.22 -14.29
C THR A 250 9.93 -1.75 -14.41
N VAL A 251 9.18 -1.79 -13.30
CA VAL A 251 7.86 -2.45 -13.23
C VAL A 251 6.71 -1.50 -13.60
N TYR A 252 6.82 -0.20 -13.29
CA TYR A 252 5.75 0.79 -13.48
C TYR A 252 6.14 1.99 -14.36
N GLY A 253 7.32 1.97 -15.00
CA GLY A 253 7.81 3.08 -15.83
C GLY A 253 7.10 3.23 -17.19
N MET A 254 6.60 2.13 -17.75
CA MET A 254 5.79 2.14 -18.97
C MET A 254 4.35 2.50 -18.57
N GLY A 255 3.80 3.57 -19.17
CA GLY A 255 2.54 4.21 -18.74
C GLY A 255 1.33 3.29 -18.55
N GLN A 256 0.26 3.86 -17.98
CA GLN A 256 -0.92 3.14 -17.49
C GLN A 256 -1.69 2.31 -18.54
N SER A 257 -1.46 2.54 -19.84
CA SER A 257 -2.05 1.74 -20.91
C SER A 257 -1.24 0.48 -21.15
N ALA A 258 -1.75 -0.66 -20.68
CA ALA A 258 -1.08 -1.94 -20.87
C ALA A 258 -1.06 -2.39 -22.35
N ALA A 259 -1.99 -1.92 -23.21
CA ALA A 259 -2.01 -2.25 -24.64
C ALA A 259 -0.81 -1.64 -25.39
N ASP A 260 -0.44 -0.41 -25.01
CA ASP A 260 0.71 0.29 -25.59
C ASP A 260 2.04 -0.22 -25.02
N ALA A 261 2.02 -1.00 -23.94
CA ALA A 261 3.20 -1.52 -23.27
C ALA A 261 3.67 -2.89 -23.81
N ILE A 262 2.82 -3.67 -24.49
CA ILE A 262 3.19 -5.03 -24.94
C ILE A 262 4.27 -5.00 -26.03
N SER A 263 4.06 -4.24 -27.11
CA SER A 263 5.02 -4.12 -28.20
C SER A 263 6.42 -3.71 -27.73
N PRO A 264 6.60 -2.65 -26.92
CA PRO A 264 7.92 -2.29 -26.45
C PRO A 264 8.52 -3.28 -25.44
N ILE A 265 7.72 -4.07 -24.72
CA ILE A 265 8.24 -5.16 -23.88
C ILE A 265 8.88 -6.25 -24.75
N ILE A 266 8.22 -6.63 -25.84
CA ILE A 266 8.73 -7.64 -26.77
C ILE A 266 10.00 -7.14 -27.46
N GLU A 267 9.99 -5.88 -27.93
CA GLU A 267 11.13 -5.27 -28.62
C GLU A 267 12.36 -5.08 -27.71
N ASN A 268 12.15 -4.72 -26.44
CA ASN A 268 13.22 -4.39 -25.49
C ASN A 268 13.50 -5.50 -24.45
N GLN A 269 13.11 -6.75 -24.75
CA GLN A 269 13.21 -7.88 -23.80
C GLN A 269 14.58 -7.99 -23.10
N LYS A 270 15.68 -7.91 -23.86
CA LYS A 270 17.05 -8.03 -23.29
C LYS A 270 17.36 -6.94 -22.27
N GLN A 271 16.97 -5.70 -22.56
CA GLN A 271 17.18 -4.58 -21.66
C GLN A 271 16.33 -4.71 -20.39
N ILE A 272 15.11 -5.25 -20.53
CA ILE A 272 14.23 -5.55 -19.40
C ILE A 272 14.84 -6.65 -18.52
N GLU A 273 15.33 -7.74 -19.11
CA GLU A 273 16.01 -8.82 -18.38
C GLU A 273 17.26 -8.31 -17.62
N GLU A 274 18.04 -7.42 -18.22
CA GLU A 274 19.19 -6.78 -17.56
C GLU A 274 18.75 -5.88 -16.39
N SER A 275 17.66 -5.13 -16.58
CA SER A 275 17.09 -4.26 -15.54
C SER A 275 16.52 -5.06 -14.37
N ILE A 276 15.87 -6.19 -14.63
CA ILE A 276 15.37 -7.13 -13.61
C ILE A 276 16.55 -7.70 -12.80
N ARG A 277 17.60 -8.17 -13.48
CA ARG A 277 18.81 -8.70 -12.82
C ARG A 277 19.51 -7.66 -11.96
N PHE A 278 19.56 -6.41 -12.43
CA PHE A 278 20.10 -5.29 -11.66
C PHE A 278 19.27 -5.04 -10.39
N CYS A 279 17.95 -5.04 -10.50
CA CYS A 279 17.05 -4.90 -9.35
C CYS A 279 17.25 -6.02 -8.33
N GLU A 280 17.30 -7.27 -8.78
CA GLU A 280 17.51 -8.44 -7.92
C GLU A 280 18.85 -8.36 -7.17
N THR A 281 19.94 -8.07 -7.90
CA THR A 281 21.27 -7.93 -7.30
C THR A 281 21.30 -6.84 -6.23
N SER A 282 20.68 -5.69 -6.53
CA SER A 282 20.66 -4.54 -5.62
C SER A 282 19.80 -4.80 -4.38
N LEU A 283 18.66 -5.48 -4.53
CA LEU A 283 17.81 -5.90 -3.43
C LEU A 283 18.54 -6.93 -2.53
N ASN A 284 19.18 -7.94 -3.11
CA ASN A 284 19.93 -8.96 -2.35
C ASN A 284 21.11 -8.37 -1.59
N ALA A 285 21.86 -7.43 -2.20
CA ALA A 285 22.93 -6.73 -1.51
C ALA A 285 22.44 -5.95 -0.27
N TRP A 286 21.25 -5.34 -0.35
CA TRP A 286 20.63 -4.72 0.82
C TRP A 286 20.22 -5.77 1.87
N LEU A 287 19.61 -6.90 1.45
CA LEU A 287 19.19 -7.95 2.36
C LEU A 287 20.37 -8.54 3.16
N ASP A 288 21.48 -8.84 2.49
CA ASP A 288 22.69 -9.40 3.10
C ASP A 288 23.21 -8.49 4.23
N LYS A 289 23.19 -7.17 4.00
CA LYS A 289 23.55 -6.17 5.02
C LYS A 289 22.50 -6.08 6.14
N ALA A 290 21.22 -6.00 5.77
CA ALA A 290 20.12 -5.79 6.71
C ALA A 290 19.97 -6.95 7.70
N THR A 291 20.11 -8.20 7.25
CA THR A 291 19.96 -9.39 8.11
C THR A 291 21.04 -9.51 9.19
N ILE A 292 22.23 -8.98 8.95
CA ILE A 292 23.30 -8.92 9.96
C ILE A 292 22.94 -7.90 11.05
N GLN A 293 22.39 -6.76 10.66
CA GLN A 293 22.09 -5.67 11.58
C GLN A 293 20.75 -5.83 12.31
N PHE A 294 19.74 -6.36 11.62
CA PHE A 294 18.37 -6.54 12.08
C PHE A 294 17.89 -7.96 11.75
N PRO A 295 18.30 -8.96 12.54
CA PRO A 295 17.93 -10.34 12.24
C PRO A 295 16.44 -10.59 12.50
N ILE A 296 15.86 -11.52 11.74
CA ILE A 296 14.46 -11.98 11.87
C ILE A 296 14.41 -13.45 12.32
N PRO A 297 13.40 -13.87 13.09
CA PRO A 297 12.29 -13.08 13.64
C PRO A 297 12.74 -12.06 14.70
N ALA A 298 12.23 -10.83 14.60
CA ALA A 298 12.72 -9.69 15.39
C ALA A 298 12.40 -9.82 16.90
N GLY A 299 11.27 -10.44 17.23
CA GLY A 299 10.79 -10.66 18.59
C GLY A 299 11.63 -11.66 19.40
N ILE A 300 12.53 -12.41 18.76
CA ILE A 300 13.51 -13.25 19.45
C ILE A 300 14.64 -12.40 20.04
N ILE A 301 15.00 -11.31 19.35
CA ILE A 301 16.16 -10.48 19.68
C ILE A 301 15.76 -9.30 20.56
N SER A 302 14.55 -8.76 20.36
CA SER A 302 14.09 -7.57 21.05
C SER A 302 12.70 -7.77 21.65
N THR A 303 12.54 -7.33 22.90
CA THR A 303 11.24 -7.19 23.56
C THR A 303 10.57 -5.85 23.28
N GLU A 304 11.29 -4.89 22.70
CA GLU A 304 10.77 -3.56 22.38
C GLU A 304 9.84 -3.63 21.17
N LYS A 305 8.54 -3.41 21.43
CA LYS A 305 7.47 -3.54 20.42
C LYS A 305 7.72 -2.69 19.17
N SER A 306 8.26 -1.49 19.33
CA SER A 306 8.58 -0.60 18.21
C SER A 306 9.72 -1.16 17.35
N LEU A 307 10.76 -1.76 17.95
CA LEU A 307 11.84 -2.38 17.17
C LEU A 307 11.33 -3.60 16.39
N VAL A 308 10.49 -4.43 17.00
CA VAL A 308 9.82 -5.54 16.30
C VAL A 308 8.99 -5.02 15.13
N LEU A 309 8.18 -3.98 15.36
CA LEU A 309 7.33 -3.37 14.34
C LEU A 309 8.14 -2.87 13.14
N TYR A 310 9.11 -2.00 13.38
CA TYR A 310 9.86 -1.36 12.29
C TYR A 310 10.82 -2.31 11.59
N THR A 311 11.35 -3.32 12.28
CA THR A 311 12.14 -4.40 11.64
C THR A 311 11.25 -5.18 10.67
N ASN A 312 10.10 -5.67 11.11
CA ASN A 312 9.18 -6.39 10.23
C ASN A 312 8.67 -5.50 9.07
N LEU A 313 8.45 -4.20 9.31
CA LEU A 313 8.03 -3.26 8.26
C LEU A 313 9.05 -3.13 7.12
N ILE A 314 10.34 -2.98 7.43
CA ILE A 314 11.36 -2.86 6.36
C ILE A 314 11.45 -4.15 5.53
N TYR A 315 11.28 -5.32 6.16
CA TYR A 315 11.25 -6.60 5.45
C TYR A 315 9.97 -6.79 4.63
N ILE A 316 8.80 -6.37 5.13
CA ILE A 316 7.55 -6.38 4.33
C ILE A 316 7.72 -5.53 3.07
N TYR A 317 8.32 -4.33 3.19
CA TYR A 317 8.60 -3.49 2.02
C TYR A 317 9.58 -4.17 1.06
N TYR A 318 10.67 -4.76 1.56
CA TYR A 318 11.64 -5.51 0.75
C TYR A 318 10.97 -6.65 -0.02
N TYR A 319 10.21 -7.50 0.66
CA TYR A 319 9.53 -8.64 0.03
C TYR A 319 8.46 -8.17 -0.95
N SER A 320 7.79 -7.05 -0.68
CA SER A 320 6.83 -6.46 -1.61
C SER A 320 7.47 -5.98 -2.92
N ALA A 321 8.69 -5.43 -2.85
CA ALA A 321 9.45 -5.09 -4.05
C ALA A 321 9.83 -6.35 -4.85
N ARG A 322 10.21 -7.45 -4.18
CA ARG A 322 10.45 -8.74 -4.83
C ARG A 322 9.19 -9.31 -5.47
N VAL A 323 8.04 -9.25 -4.80
CA VAL A 323 6.74 -9.66 -5.37
C VAL A 323 6.46 -8.88 -6.65
N ALA A 324 6.57 -7.56 -6.62
CA ALA A 324 6.36 -6.72 -7.81
C ALA A 324 7.33 -7.08 -8.95
N LEU A 325 8.62 -7.29 -8.64
CA LEU A 325 9.64 -7.64 -9.61
C LEU A 325 9.40 -8.99 -10.28
N TYR A 326 9.18 -10.05 -9.48
CA TYR A 326 8.99 -11.40 -10.02
C TYR A 326 7.63 -11.59 -10.69
N GLN A 327 6.60 -10.86 -10.28
CA GLN A 327 5.33 -10.83 -11.01
C GLN A 327 5.50 -10.19 -12.39
N TYR A 328 6.29 -9.12 -12.49
CA TYR A 328 6.63 -8.50 -13.76
C TYR A 328 7.50 -9.42 -14.63
N GLU A 329 8.52 -10.06 -14.05
CA GLU A 329 9.34 -11.04 -14.76
C GLU A 329 8.50 -12.20 -15.31
N ALA A 330 7.62 -12.77 -14.49
CA ALA A 330 6.72 -13.85 -14.91
C ALA A 330 5.81 -13.40 -16.07
N PHE A 331 5.35 -12.15 -16.05
CA PHE A 331 4.56 -11.57 -17.13
C PHE A 331 5.37 -11.43 -18.42
N VAL A 332 6.59 -10.86 -18.36
CA VAL A 332 7.48 -10.71 -19.51
C VAL A 332 7.85 -12.07 -20.11
N ILE A 333 8.19 -13.05 -19.27
CA ILE A 333 8.47 -14.44 -19.68
C ILE A 333 7.25 -14.99 -20.44
N SER A 334 6.06 -14.89 -19.86
CA SER A 334 4.79 -15.37 -20.44
C SER A 334 4.44 -14.73 -21.79
N LEU A 335 4.89 -13.50 -22.05
CA LEU A 335 4.65 -12.79 -23.32
C LEU A 335 5.67 -13.13 -24.41
N THR A 336 6.95 -13.31 -24.06
CA THR A 336 8.07 -13.23 -25.02
C THR A 336 8.62 -14.57 -25.47
N SER A 337 8.36 -15.64 -24.73
CA SER A 337 8.97 -16.94 -24.99
C SER A 337 7.87 -18.02 -25.13
N PRO A 338 7.71 -18.66 -26.29
CA PRO A 338 6.89 -19.87 -26.40
C PRO A 338 7.78 -21.12 -26.57
N GLY A 339 7.76 -22.06 -25.62
CA GLY A 339 8.46 -23.36 -25.74
C GLY A 339 9.04 -23.93 -24.43
N ALA A 340 9.79 -25.04 -24.47
CA ALA A 340 10.24 -25.76 -23.27
C ALA A 340 11.18 -24.98 -22.31
N CYS A 341 11.98 -24.04 -22.81
CA CYS A 341 12.83 -23.15 -21.99
C CYS A 341 12.00 -22.19 -21.10
N MET A 342 10.75 -21.93 -21.48
CA MET A 342 9.81 -21.18 -20.64
C MET A 342 9.48 -21.87 -19.35
N ASP A 343 9.21 -23.17 -19.42
CA ASP A 343 8.73 -23.92 -18.27
C ASP A 343 9.75 -23.86 -17.14
N ASP A 344 11.04 -23.99 -17.45
CA ASP A 344 12.11 -23.91 -16.44
C ASP A 344 12.28 -22.50 -15.85
N LYS A 345 12.30 -21.46 -16.69
CA LYS A 345 12.47 -20.07 -16.22
C LYS A 345 11.25 -19.59 -15.43
N LEU A 346 10.04 -19.81 -15.96
CA LEU A 346 8.79 -19.44 -15.31
C LEU A 346 8.61 -20.20 -13.98
N GLN A 347 9.01 -21.48 -13.93
CA GLN A 347 9.02 -22.26 -12.70
C GLN A 347 9.97 -21.66 -11.65
N GLN A 348 11.16 -21.22 -12.05
CA GLN A 348 12.09 -20.57 -11.14
C GLN A 348 11.54 -19.22 -10.64
N THR A 349 11.00 -18.37 -11.52
CA THR A 349 10.39 -17.10 -11.14
C THR A 349 9.17 -17.30 -10.22
N ARG A 350 8.36 -18.34 -10.45
CA ARG A 350 7.26 -18.74 -9.56
C ARG A 350 7.76 -19.04 -8.15
N LEU A 351 8.84 -19.82 -8.00
CA LEU A 351 9.41 -20.13 -6.68
C LEU A 351 9.89 -18.87 -5.95
N GLN A 352 10.49 -17.92 -6.67
CA GLN A 352 10.92 -16.65 -6.09
C GLN A 352 9.74 -15.78 -5.66
N LEU A 353 8.66 -15.78 -6.44
CA LEU A 353 7.42 -15.07 -6.10
C LEU A 353 6.72 -15.69 -4.88
N GLU A 354 6.72 -17.01 -4.76
CA GLU A 354 6.21 -17.73 -3.57
C GLU A 354 7.02 -17.41 -2.32
N ASP A 355 8.35 -17.49 -2.41
CA ASP A 355 9.27 -17.13 -1.33
C ASP A 355 9.03 -15.69 -0.84
N ALA A 356 8.93 -14.73 -1.77
CA ALA A 356 8.68 -13.34 -1.41
C ALA A 356 7.30 -13.14 -0.75
N THR A 357 6.26 -13.82 -1.26
CA THR A 357 4.90 -13.76 -0.68
C THR A 357 4.86 -14.37 0.73
N LEU A 358 5.59 -15.47 0.95
CA LEU A 358 5.75 -16.07 2.27
C LEU A 358 6.53 -15.18 3.23
N GLY A 359 7.57 -14.49 2.75
CA GLY A 359 8.30 -13.50 3.54
C GLY A 359 7.37 -12.41 4.10
N ILE A 360 6.44 -11.88 3.30
CA ILE A 360 5.41 -10.95 3.79
C ILE A 360 4.52 -11.61 4.85
N THR A 361 4.09 -12.85 4.59
CA THR A 361 3.21 -13.62 5.49
C THR A 361 3.86 -13.84 6.85
N ASP A 362 5.14 -14.21 6.89
CA ASP A 362 5.87 -14.53 8.11
C ASP A 362 6.13 -13.27 8.95
N ASN A 363 6.46 -12.14 8.32
CA ASN A 363 6.61 -10.87 9.04
C ASN A 363 5.26 -10.39 9.61
N LEU A 364 4.17 -10.45 8.84
CA LEU A 364 2.83 -10.13 9.36
C LEU A 364 2.40 -11.07 10.49
N LYS A 365 2.72 -12.36 10.38
CA LYS A 365 2.44 -13.35 11.41
C LYS A 365 3.10 -12.99 12.74
N GLU A 366 4.38 -12.63 12.72
CA GLU A 366 5.09 -12.20 13.92
C GLU A 366 4.42 -10.98 14.56
N LEU A 367 4.06 -9.98 13.75
CA LEU A 367 3.40 -8.76 14.22
C LEU A 367 2.02 -9.01 14.84
N VAL A 368 1.25 -9.92 14.26
CA VAL A 368 -0.06 -10.35 14.79
C VAL A 368 0.13 -11.10 16.11
N GLN A 369 1.03 -12.08 16.15
CA GLN A 369 1.31 -12.90 17.35
C GLN A 369 1.77 -12.05 18.53
N LEU A 370 2.57 -11.01 18.27
CA LEU A 370 3.08 -10.09 19.30
C LEU A 370 2.13 -8.92 19.58
N LYS A 371 0.93 -8.90 18.99
CA LYS A 371 -0.14 -7.90 19.18
C LYS A 371 0.29 -6.47 18.85
N VAL A 372 1.24 -6.30 17.94
CA VAL A 372 1.76 -5.01 17.46
C VAL A 372 1.24 -4.62 16.08
N ALA A 373 0.53 -5.51 15.38
CA ALA A 373 -0.09 -5.23 14.08
C ALA A 373 -1.04 -4.01 14.08
N ARG A 374 -1.64 -3.67 15.24
CA ARG A 374 -2.48 -2.47 15.41
C ARG A 374 -1.75 -1.14 15.16
N PHE A 375 -0.42 -1.14 15.21
CA PHE A 375 0.42 0.05 14.99
C PHE A 375 0.95 0.15 13.56
N LEU A 376 0.51 -0.74 12.67
CA LEU A 376 0.95 -0.73 11.28
C LEU A 376 0.47 0.53 10.55
N PRO A 377 1.33 1.16 9.73
CA PRO A 377 0.95 2.31 8.92
C PRO A 377 0.00 1.91 7.79
N VAL A 378 -0.74 2.90 7.30
CA VAL A 378 -1.70 2.76 6.18
C VAL A 378 -1.13 2.11 4.92
N SER A 379 0.19 2.19 4.70
CA SER A 379 0.85 1.57 3.54
C SER A 379 0.65 0.06 3.48
N ILE A 380 0.52 -0.61 4.63
CA ILE A 380 0.44 -2.07 4.71
C ILE A 380 -0.82 -2.62 4.03
N ILE A 381 -1.90 -1.84 3.98
CA ILE A 381 -3.13 -2.22 3.29
C ILE A 381 -2.84 -2.54 1.82
N ALA A 382 -2.06 -1.68 1.15
CA ALA A 382 -1.71 -1.86 -0.26
C ALA A 382 -0.74 -3.02 -0.50
N TYR A 383 0.19 -3.25 0.45
CA TYR A 383 1.14 -4.36 0.40
C TYR A 383 0.51 -5.73 0.72
N ALA A 384 -0.55 -5.74 1.53
CA ALA A 384 -1.29 -6.94 1.87
C ALA A 384 -2.28 -7.38 0.77
N ALA A 385 -2.74 -6.45 -0.07
CA ALA A 385 -3.84 -6.67 -1.03
C ALA A 385 -3.61 -7.86 -1.98
N LEU A 386 -2.48 -7.89 -2.70
CA LEU A 386 -2.20 -8.97 -3.64
C LEU A 386 -1.93 -10.31 -2.93
N PRO A 387 -1.04 -10.41 -1.93
CA PRO A 387 -0.86 -11.65 -1.17
C PRO A 387 -2.15 -12.22 -0.60
N LEU A 388 -3.04 -11.35 -0.11
CA LEU A 388 -4.36 -11.75 0.39
C LEU A 388 -5.21 -12.41 -0.71
N VAL A 389 -5.26 -11.84 -1.92
CA VAL A 389 -5.94 -12.45 -3.09
C VAL A 389 -5.33 -13.81 -3.43
N LEU A 390 -4.00 -13.90 -3.42
CA LEU A 390 -3.29 -15.16 -3.69
C LEU A 390 -3.61 -16.22 -2.64
N HIS A 391 -3.68 -15.87 -1.35
CA HIS A 391 -4.05 -16.80 -0.28
C HIS A 391 -5.53 -17.21 -0.33
N ILE A 392 -6.43 -16.32 -0.73
CA ILE A 392 -7.85 -16.68 -0.98
C ILE A 392 -7.93 -17.70 -2.11
N LEU A 393 -7.23 -17.44 -3.23
CA LEU A 393 -7.16 -18.37 -4.35
C LEU A 393 -6.56 -19.71 -3.91
N ASP A 394 -5.54 -19.67 -3.04
CA ASP A 394 -4.88 -20.87 -2.52
C ASP A 394 -5.82 -21.79 -1.74
N VAL A 395 -6.67 -21.20 -0.89
CA VAL A 395 -7.72 -21.91 -0.15
C VAL A 395 -8.75 -22.50 -1.11
N LYS A 396 -9.20 -21.72 -2.12
CA LYS A 396 -10.17 -22.19 -3.12
C LYS A 396 -9.64 -23.35 -3.99
N LEU A 397 -8.34 -23.38 -4.25
CA LEU A 397 -7.68 -24.44 -5.05
C LEU A 397 -7.30 -25.67 -4.21
N ALA A 398 -7.38 -25.61 -2.88
CA ALA A 398 -6.98 -26.71 -2.02
C ALA A 398 -7.90 -27.93 -2.19
N ARG A 399 -7.31 -29.12 -2.37
CA ARG A 399 -8.07 -30.37 -2.56
C ARG A 399 -8.21 -31.22 -1.31
N LEU A 400 -7.21 -31.15 -0.43
CA LEU A 400 -7.14 -31.95 0.79
C LEU A 400 -7.52 -31.09 2.01
N PRO A 401 -8.24 -31.65 3.00
CA PRO A 401 -8.58 -30.94 4.23
C PRO A 401 -7.35 -30.40 4.99
N SER A 402 -6.25 -31.16 5.01
CA SER A 402 -5.00 -30.76 5.66
C SER A 402 -4.31 -29.57 4.96
N GLN A 403 -4.35 -29.53 3.62
CA GLN A 403 -3.85 -28.39 2.84
C GLN A 403 -4.73 -27.17 3.08
N THR A 404 -6.05 -27.35 3.07
CA THR A 404 -7.03 -26.30 3.33
C THR A 404 -6.78 -25.66 4.69
N ALA A 405 -6.61 -26.45 5.76
CA ALA A 405 -6.33 -25.93 7.10
C ALA A 405 -5.04 -25.08 7.16
N ARG A 406 -3.94 -25.55 6.53
CA ARG A 406 -2.68 -24.80 6.48
C ARG A 406 -2.81 -23.48 5.73
N LYS A 407 -3.45 -23.51 4.56
CA LYS A 407 -3.65 -22.32 3.72
C LYS A 407 -4.62 -21.34 4.36
N GLN A 408 -5.65 -21.85 5.04
CA GLN A 408 -6.56 -21.06 5.84
C GLN A 408 -5.82 -20.34 6.97
N GLY A 409 -4.89 -21.00 7.65
CA GLY A 409 -4.05 -20.36 8.66
C GLY A 409 -3.25 -19.16 8.12
N ARG A 410 -2.77 -19.24 6.87
CA ARG A 410 -2.09 -18.12 6.19
C ARG A 410 -3.07 -16.99 5.88
N LEU A 411 -4.23 -17.32 5.32
CA LEU A 411 -5.29 -16.36 5.03
C LEU A 411 -5.76 -15.61 6.29
N ASN A 412 -5.89 -16.32 7.41
CA ASN A 412 -6.32 -15.75 8.69
C ASN A 412 -5.40 -14.62 9.17
N ILE A 413 -4.07 -14.72 8.95
CA ILE A 413 -3.11 -13.66 9.32
C ILE A 413 -3.44 -12.34 8.61
N TYR A 414 -3.73 -12.40 7.30
CA TYR A 414 -4.10 -11.23 6.51
C TYR A 414 -5.47 -10.70 6.91
N MET A 415 -6.45 -11.58 7.15
CA MET A 415 -7.78 -11.16 7.60
C MET A 415 -7.72 -10.45 8.95
N GLU A 416 -6.95 -10.98 9.91
CA GLU A 416 -6.76 -10.37 11.22
C GLU A 416 -6.06 -9.00 11.11
N THR A 417 -5.01 -8.93 10.31
CA THR A 417 -4.30 -7.66 10.02
C THR A 417 -5.26 -6.62 9.42
N MET A 418 -5.99 -6.98 8.36
CA MET A 418 -6.92 -6.07 7.68
C MET A 418 -8.07 -5.62 8.60
N LYS A 419 -8.63 -6.53 9.41
CA LYS A 419 -9.65 -6.19 10.42
C LYS A 419 -9.13 -5.17 11.43
N GLY A 420 -7.91 -5.37 11.95
CA GLY A 420 -7.28 -4.41 12.86
C GLY A 420 -7.10 -3.03 12.22
N LEU A 421 -6.69 -2.99 10.95
CA LEU A 421 -6.47 -1.75 10.20
C LEU A 421 -7.76 -1.05 9.78
N GLN A 422 -8.87 -1.77 9.60
CA GLN A 422 -10.16 -1.22 9.17
C GLN A 422 -10.71 -0.17 10.15
N ASN A 423 -10.44 -0.36 11.44
CA ASN A 423 -10.83 0.60 12.47
C ASN A 423 -10.01 1.90 12.44
N LEU A 424 -8.86 1.88 11.75
CA LEU A 424 -7.89 2.98 11.71
C LEU A 424 -7.95 3.76 10.40
N TYR A 425 -8.19 3.08 9.28
CA TYR A 425 -8.00 3.62 7.94
C TYR A 425 -9.18 3.28 7.03
N ASP A 426 -9.69 4.29 6.31
CA ASP A 426 -10.80 4.11 5.37
C ASP A 426 -10.44 3.18 4.20
N GLY A 427 -9.20 3.24 3.70
CA GLY A 427 -8.77 2.48 2.51
C GLY A 427 -8.85 0.95 2.59
N VAL A 428 -9.13 0.37 3.77
CA VAL A 428 -9.30 -1.09 3.92
C VAL A 428 -10.58 -1.57 3.26
N ASP A 429 -11.69 -0.83 3.44
CA ASP A 429 -13.02 -1.18 2.93
C ASP A 429 -13.02 -1.29 1.40
N ASP A 430 -12.17 -0.50 0.76
CA ASP A 430 -12.08 -0.40 -0.69
C ASP A 430 -11.20 -1.47 -1.30
N VAL A 431 -10.08 -1.77 -0.64
CA VAL A 431 -9.27 -2.92 -1.04
C VAL A 431 -10.09 -4.19 -0.93
N TRP A 432 -10.96 -4.33 0.08
CA TRP A 432 -11.92 -5.44 0.13
C TRP A 432 -12.88 -5.46 -1.05
N THR A 433 -13.42 -4.29 -1.43
CA THR A 433 -14.28 -4.16 -2.62
C THR A 433 -13.53 -4.57 -3.89
N PHE A 434 -12.26 -4.19 -4.04
CA PHE A 434 -11.44 -4.56 -5.19
C PHE A 434 -11.17 -6.06 -5.26
N ILE A 435 -10.85 -6.66 -4.10
CA ILE A 435 -10.61 -8.09 -3.96
C ILE A 435 -11.86 -8.89 -4.33
N ARG A 436 -13.03 -8.48 -3.82
CA ARG A 436 -14.32 -9.10 -4.12
C ARG A 436 -14.61 -9.06 -5.61
N GLY A 437 -14.58 -7.87 -6.22
CA GLY A 437 -14.83 -7.70 -7.64
C GLY A 437 -13.88 -8.54 -8.51
N ALA A 438 -12.58 -8.57 -8.18
CA ALA A 438 -11.59 -9.32 -8.95
C ALA A 438 -11.83 -10.86 -8.87
N ILE A 439 -12.26 -11.36 -7.71
CA ILE A 439 -12.62 -12.77 -7.53
C ILE A 439 -13.94 -13.09 -8.27
N ASP A 440 -14.94 -12.22 -8.19
CA ASP A 440 -16.24 -12.41 -8.84
C ASP A 440 -16.10 -12.38 -10.37
N SER A 441 -15.29 -11.48 -10.93
CA SER A 441 -14.92 -11.48 -12.36
C SER A 441 -14.18 -12.77 -12.75
N ALA A 442 -13.21 -13.21 -11.94
CA ALA A 442 -12.46 -14.44 -12.22
C ALA A 442 -13.32 -15.71 -12.15
N THR A 443 -14.40 -15.71 -11.34
CA THR A 443 -15.31 -16.85 -11.19
C THR A 443 -16.51 -16.80 -12.15
N SER A 444 -17.00 -15.62 -12.52
CA SER A 444 -18.09 -15.45 -13.50
C SER A 444 -17.64 -15.77 -14.92
N GLY A 445 -16.40 -15.41 -15.29
CA GLY A 445 -15.79 -15.86 -16.55
C GLY A 445 -15.59 -17.37 -16.66
N ILE A 446 -15.68 -18.10 -15.54
CA ILE A 446 -15.70 -19.57 -15.53
C ILE A 446 -17.12 -20.09 -15.84
N LEU A 447 -18.19 -19.43 -15.37
CA LEU A 447 -19.59 -19.84 -15.58
C LEU A 447 -20.14 -19.57 -16.99
N ASP A 448 -19.71 -18.52 -17.68
CA ASP A 448 -20.18 -18.23 -19.06
C ASP A 448 -19.70 -19.26 -20.10
N SER A 449 -18.70 -20.08 -19.75
CA SER A 449 -18.30 -21.25 -20.54
C SER A 449 -19.23 -22.47 -20.37
N PHE A 450 -20.21 -22.40 -19.45
CA PHE A 450 -21.12 -23.49 -19.09
C PHE A 450 -22.59 -23.25 -19.47
N SER A 451 -22.91 -22.23 -20.28
CA SER A 451 -24.29 -22.11 -20.78
C SER A 451 -24.55 -23.10 -21.93
N PRO A 452 -25.49 -24.05 -21.80
CA PRO A 452 -25.81 -24.96 -22.88
C PRO A 452 -26.60 -24.19 -23.93
N ARG A 453 -25.97 -23.88 -25.08
CA ARG A 453 -26.71 -23.51 -26.28
C ARG A 453 -27.64 -24.68 -26.63
N THR A 454 -28.91 -24.52 -26.28
CA THR A 454 -30.01 -25.35 -26.74
C THR A 454 -30.26 -24.95 -28.20
N ASP A 455 -29.78 -25.77 -29.12
CA ASP A 455 -30.43 -26.11 -30.40
C ASP A 455 -29.42 -26.77 -31.36
N ALA A 456 -29.52 -28.10 -31.53
CA ALA A 456 -29.42 -28.85 -32.80
C ALA A 456 -29.08 -30.35 -32.62
N SER A 457 -30.00 -31.17 -33.13
CA SER A 457 -30.06 -32.60 -33.51
C SER A 457 -28.87 -33.60 -33.35
N PRO A 458 -29.17 -34.91 -33.15
CA PRO A 458 -28.17 -35.93 -32.84
C PRO A 458 -27.71 -36.72 -34.08
N SER A 459 -26.39 -36.80 -34.32
CA SER A 459 -25.82 -37.92 -35.09
C SER A 459 -24.31 -38.09 -34.91
N SER A 460 -23.94 -39.34 -34.65
CA SER A 460 -22.62 -39.98 -34.66
C SER A 460 -21.65 -39.65 -33.51
N ALA A 461 -21.52 -40.64 -32.63
CA ALA A 461 -20.55 -40.71 -31.56
C ALA A 461 -19.12 -40.87 -32.10
N LEU A 462 -18.27 -39.90 -31.76
CA LEU A 462 -16.87 -40.12 -31.43
C LEU A 462 -16.64 -39.51 -30.04
N CYS A 463 -16.26 -40.38 -29.11
CA CYS A 463 -16.03 -40.17 -27.70
C CYS A 463 -15.51 -38.76 -27.32
N SER A 464 -16.43 -37.94 -26.83
CA SER A 464 -16.34 -37.11 -25.62
C SER A 464 -14.96 -36.96 -24.95
N LYS A 465 -14.42 -35.73 -24.96
CA LYS A 465 -13.99 -35.01 -23.75
C LYS A 465 -14.11 -33.48 -23.97
N PRO A 466 -15.21 -32.84 -23.56
CA PRO A 466 -15.15 -31.44 -23.13
C PRO A 466 -14.43 -31.40 -21.78
N PHE A 467 -13.63 -30.36 -21.51
CA PHE A 467 -12.99 -30.10 -20.20
C PHE A 467 -11.87 -31.07 -19.74
N ALA A 468 -10.64 -30.74 -20.11
CA ALA A 468 -9.54 -30.78 -19.13
C ALA A 468 -9.66 -29.50 -18.28
N SER A 469 -10.49 -29.63 -17.24
CA SER A 469 -10.93 -28.61 -16.29
C SER A 469 -9.78 -28.02 -15.46
N LEU A 470 -10.07 -26.95 -14.69
CA LEU A 470 -9.23 -26.40 -13.60
C LEU A 470 -8.77 -27.43 -12.53
N GLN A 471 -8.95 -28.74 -12.74
CA GLN A 471 -8.64 -29.86 -11.85
C GLN A 471 -7.14 -30.17 -11.68
N ALA A 472 -6.22 -29.34 -12.17
CA ALA A 472 -4.78 -29.62 -12.12
C ALA A 472 -3.96 -28.70 -11.18
N ALA A 473 -4.42 -27.50 -10.82
CA ALA A 473 -3.70 -26.64 -9.87
C ALA A 473 -4.12 -26.96 -8.43
N ASP A 474 -3.16 -27.25 -7.56
CA ASP A 474 -3.38 -27.46 -6.12
C ASP A 474 -3.10 -26.20 -5.29
N ASP A 475 -2.53 -25.15 -5.92
CA ASP A 475 -2.15 -23.86 -5.33
C ASP A 475 -2.10 -22.75 -6.39
N TRP A 476 -2.01 -21.49 -5.94
CA TRP A 476 -1.97 -20.34 -6.85
C TRP A 476 -0.71 -20.32 -7.73
N GLY A 477 0.40 -20.94 -7.29
CA GLY A 477 1.63 -21.03 -8.06
C GLY A 477 1.47 -21.92 -9.29
N ASN A 478 0.87 -23.11 -9.12
CA ASN A 478 0.50 -23.99 -10.22
C ASN A 478 -0.56 -23.35 -11.13
N PHE A 479 -1.45 -22.53 -10.55
CA PHE A 479 -2.41 -21.76 -11.33
C PHE A 479 -1.73 -20.74 -12.26
N LEU A 480 -0.67 -20.07 -11.80
CA LEU A 480 0.16 -19.20 -12.65
C LEU A 480 0.75 -19.98 -13.85
N LEU A 481 1.27 -21.20 -13.64
CA LEU A 481 1.87 -22.00 -14.73
C LEU A 481 0.81 -22.51 -15.71
N GLN A 482 -0.31 -23.01 -15.21
CA GLN A 482 -1.33 -23.69 -16.01
C GLN A 482 -2.28 -22.71 -16.71
N LYS A 483 -2.54 -21.56 -16.08
CA LYS A 483 -3.50 -20.53 -16.53
C LYS A 483 -2.91 -19.11 -16.34
N PRO A 484 -1.75 -18.78 -16.92
CA PRO A 484 -1.07 -17.51 -16.72
C PRO A 484 -1.95 -16.30 -17.08
N ILE A 485 -2.75 -16.41 -18.15
CA ILE A 485 -3.69 -15.37 -18.57
C ILE A 485 -4.69 -15.03 -17.45
N LEU A 486 -5.30 -16.04 -16.82
CA LEU A 486 -6.28 -15.81 -15.75
C LEU A 486 -5.60 -15.28 -14.48
N TYR A 487 -4.41 -15.78 -14.16
CA TYR A 487 -3.60 -15.25 -13.06
C TYR A 487 -3.29 -13.76 -13.25
N PHE A 488 -2.81 -13.36 -14.42
CA PHE A 488 -2.46 -11.96 -14.69
C PHE A 488 -3.70 -11.08 -14.80
N ARG A 489 -4.86 -11.59 -15.25
CA ARG A 489 -6.13 -10.84 -15.13
C ARG A 489 -6.44 -10.51 -13.68
N LEU A 490 -6.41 -11.51 -12.80
CA LEU A 490 -6.70 -11.35 -11.38
C LEU A 490 -5.74 -10.34 -10.73
N SER A 491 -4.43 -10.57 -10.89
CA SER A 491 -3.42 -9.73 -10.24
C SER A 491 -3.39 -8.30 -10.80
N ARG A 492 -3.55 -8.13 -12.12
CA ARG A 492 -3.58 -6.81 -12.76
C ARG A 492 -4.82 -6.00 -12.40
N THR A 493 -5.97 -6.65 -12.19
CA THR A 493 -7.19 -5.97 -11.73
C THR A 493 -6.96 -5.31 -10.38
N ILE A 494 -6.30 -6.01 -9.46
CA ILE A 494 -5.94 -5.47 -8.14
C ILE A 494 -4.92 -4.33 -8.28
N ASP A 495 -3.86 -4.55 -9.05
CA ASP A 495 -2.81 -3.53 -9.24
C ASP A 495 -3.38 -2.24 -9.86
N LEU A 496 -4.25 -2.37 -10.87
CA LEU A 496 -4.90 -1.22 -11.51
C LEU A 496 -5.88 -0.53 -10.57
N SER A 497 -6.64 -1.29 -9.77
CA SER A 497 -7.58 -0.71 -8.80
C SER A 497 -6.84 0.08 -7.72
N LEU A 498 -5.70 -0.41 -7.24
CA LEU A 498 -4.81 0.32 -6.33
C LEU A 498 -4.21 1.58 -7.00
N ALA A 499 -3.78 1.46 -8.27
CA ALA A 499 -3.20 2.58 -9.02
C ALA A 499 -4.18 3.73 -9.24
N VAL A 500 -5.42 3.43 -9.60
CA VAL A 500 -6.47 4.42 -9.89
C VAL A 500 -7.17 4.88 -8.61
N GLY A 501 -7.23 4.03 -7.58
CA GLY A 501 -7.96 4.30 -6.34
C GLY A 501 -9.45 3.96 -6.40
N CYS A 502 -9.90 3.26 -7.45
CA CYS A 502 -11.26 2.72 -7.57
C CYS A 502 -11.22 1.36 -8.30
N TYR A 503 -12.29 0.58 -8.19
CA TYR A 503 -12.38 -0.70 -8.90
C TYR A 503 -12.27 -0.48 -10.41
N ALA A 504 -11.38 -1.22 -11.05
CA ALA A 504 -11.17 -1.14 -12.49
C ALA A 504 -12.06 -2.18 -13.20
N GLU A 505 -13.08 -1.72 -13.94
CA GLU A 505 -13.95 -2.59 -14.72
C GLU A 505 -13.23 -3.22 -15.94
N ASP A 506 -13.64 -4.44 -16.28
CA ASP A 506 -13.04 -5.38 -17.24
C ASP A 506 -12.87 -4.88 -18.69
N SER A 507 -13.43 -3.72 -19.05
CA SER A 507 -13.48 -3.23 -20.44
C SER A 507 -12.10 -2.93 -21.02
N SER A 508 -11.13 -2.51 -20.19
CA SER A 508 -9.75 -2.25 -20.62
C SER A 508 -8.86 -3.49 -20.61
N LEU A 509 -9.17 -4.50 -19.78
CA LEU A 509 -8.43 -5.75 -19.64
C LEU A 509 -8.85 -6.81 -20.68
N SER A 510 -10.11 -6.79 -21.08
CA SER A 510 -10.68 -7.70 -22.09
C SER A 510 -10.04 -7.52 -23.47
N LEU A 511 -9.78 -6.27 -23.89
CA LEU A 511 -9.11 -5.96 -25.15
C LEU A 511 -7.64 -6.42 -25.19
N LEU A 512 -6.98 -6.42 -24.04
CA LEU A 512 -5.55 -6.71 -23.89
C LEU A 512 -5.18 -8.18 -24.06
N LEU A 513 -6.06 -9.06 -23.58
CA LEU A 513 -5.86 -10.51 -23.66
C LEU A 513 -6.67 -11.15 -24.78
N ALA A 514 -7.61 -10.41 -25.39
CA ALA A 514 -8.24 -10.79 -26.65
C ALA A 514 -7.36 -10.46 -27.87
N SER A 515 -6.48 -9.44 -27.77
CA SER A 515 -5.56 -9.04 -28.85
C SER A 515 -4.22 -9.77 -28.84
N ALA A 516 -3.82 -10.34 -27.70
CA ALA A 516 -2.72 -11.29 -27.64
C ALA A 516 -3.20 -12.65 -28.18
N GLU A 517 -3.24 -12.80 -29.51
CA GLU A 517 -3.37 -14.12 -30.13
C GLU A 517 -2.13 -14.95 -29.76
N PHE A 518 -2.24 -15.73 -28.68
CA PHE A 518 -1.26 -16.77 -28.39
C PHE A 518 -1.33 -17.78 -29.54
N PRO A 519 -0.21 -18.10 -30.21
CA PRO A 519 -0.23 -19.04 -31.32
C PRO A 519 -0.77 -20.37 -30.80
N SER A 520 -1.98 -20.71 -31.25
CA SER A 520 -2.51 -22.06 -31.09
C SER A 520 -1.53 -23.02 -31.76
N PRO A 521 -1.26 -24.21 -31.19
CA PRO A 521 -0.41 -25.20 -31.85
C PRO A 521 -1.02 -25.51 -33.22
N SER A 522 -0.30 -25.13 -34.27
CA SER A 522 -0.75 -25.16 -35.65
C SER A 522 -0.95 -26.61 -36.10
N LEU A 523 -2.20 -27.06 -36.10
CA LEU A 523 -2.61 -28.22 -36.87
C LEU A 523 -2.91 -27.74 -38.30
N TYR A 524 -1.98 -28.04 -39.21
CA TYR A 524 -2.16 -27.88 -40.64
C TYR A 524 -3.41 -28.67 -41.10
N PHE A 525 -4.41 -27.97 -41.64
CA PHE A 525 -5.42 -28.57 -42.49
C PHE A 525 -5.56 -27.77 -43.78
N ILE A 526 -5.48 -28.52 -44.89
CA ILE A 526 -5.53 -28.07 -46.28
C ILE A 526 -6.92 -27.47 -46.56
N GLY A 527 -6.95 -26.16 -46.84
CA GLY A 527 -8.16 -25.46 -47.27
C GLY A 527 -8.31 -25.51 -48.78
N VAL A 528 -9.48 -25.96 -49.25
CA VAL A 528 -10.00 -25.75 -50.60
C VAL A 528 -10.67 -24.37 -50.62
N ASP A 529 -10.35 -23.59 -51.65
CA ASP A 529 -10.75 -22.18 -51.81
C ASP A 529 -12.21 -21.95 -52.23
N VAL A 530 -12.61 -20.67 -52.06
CA VAL A 530 -13.56 -19.82 -52.83
C VAL A 530 -14.99 -19.69 -52.25
N PRO A 531 -15.62 -18.49 -52.19
CA PRO A 531 -15.18 -17.17 -51.71
C PRO A 531 -16.29 -16.39 -50.93
N ALA A 532 -15.95 -15.19 -50.45
CA ALA A 532 -16.81 -14.22 -49.77
C ALA A 532 -17.65 -13.32 -50.70
N GLU A 533 -18.69 -12.68 -50.15
CA GLU A 533 -19.21 -11.32 -50.45
C GLU A 533 -20.29 -10.99 -49.37
N ALA A 534 -20.08 -10.06 -48.44
CA ALA A 534 -20.18 -8.59 -48.53
C ALA A 534 -21.63 -8.07 -48.71
N GLU A 535 -22.17 -7.35 -47.72
CA GLU A 535 -22.47 -5.90 -47.81
C GLU A 535 -23.31 -5.34 -46.64
N ILE A 536 -23.15 -4.03 -46.48
CA ILE A 536 -23.55 -3.06 -45.45
C ILE A 536 -24.99 -2.55 -45.66
N SER A 537 -25.63 -2.06 -44.58
CA SER A 537 -26.58 -0.90 -44.51
C SER A 537 -27.64 -1.14 -43.42
N GLY A 538 -28.07 -0.20 -42.56
CA GLY A 538 -27.93 1.24 -42.52
C GLY A 538 -28.49 1.83 -41.21
N CYS A 539 -28.42 3.16 -41.11
CA CYS A 539 -28.72 4.01 -39.95
C CYS A 539 -30.21 4.10 -39.61
N ASP A 540 -30.56 4.39 -38.34
CA ASP A 540 -31.50 5.49 -38.03
C ASP A 540 -31.43 5.99 -36.56
N ASN A 541 -31.83 7.25 -36.35
CA ASN A 541 -31.56 8.12 -35.19
C ASN A 541 -32.68 8.22 -34.13
N GLY A 542 -32.27 8.39 -32.86
CA GLY A 542 -32.80 9.34 -31.84
C GLY A 542 -33.92 8.89 -30.88
N PRO A 543 -34.23 9.62 -29.78
CA PRO A 543 -33.56 10.77 -29.14
C PRO A 543 -33.29 10.63 -27.60
N MET A 544 -32.61 11.62 -27.01
CA MET A 544 -32.42 11.83 -25.56
C MET A 544 -33.69 12.32 -24.84
N ASP A 545 -33.79 12.10 -23.51
CA ASP A 545 -34.21 13.18 -22.58
C ASP A 545 -33.71 13.00 -21.12
N GLU A 546 -33.84 14.10 -20.39
CA GLU A 546 -33.28 14.56 -19.10
C GLU A 546 -33.68 13.85 -17.77
N ASN A 547 -32.79 14.03 -16.78
CA ASN A 547 -32.99 14.25 -15.34
C ASN A 547 -33.78 13.24 -14.47
N GLY A 548 -33.06 12.64 -13.51
CA GLY A 548 -33.63 12.00 -12.33
C GLY A 548 -32.58 11.63 -11.28
N ILE A 549 -32.26 12.58 -10.39
CA ILE A 549 -31.49 12.33 -9.15
C ILE A 549 -32.48 11.88 -8.06
N PRO A 550 -32.14 10.89 -7.23
CA PRO A 550 -32.62 10.83 -5.87
C PRO A 550 -31.48 11.01 -4.86
N GLU A 551 -31.73 11.91 -3.90
CA GLU A 551 -31.05 12.01 -2.60
C GLU A 551 -31.19 10.69 -1.82
N LEU A 552 -30.15 10.29 -1.09
CA LEU A 552 -30.21 9.25 -0.07
C LEU A 552 -29.29 9.62 1.11
N ASP A 553 -29.91 10.22 2.11
CA ASP A 553 -29.41 10.32 3.49
C ASP A 553 -29.58 8.96 4.22
N ASP A 554 -28.66 8.72 5.16
CA ASP A 554 -28.71 7.77 6.29
C ASP A 554 -28.98 6.27 6.02
N ILE A 555 -27.95 5.58 5.51
CA ILE A 555 -27.71 4.15 5.78
C ILE A 555 -26.20 3.97 6.01
N CYS A 556 -25.71 4.20 7.22
CA CYS A 556 -24.25 4.12 7.48
C CYS A 556 -23.82 3.35 8.73
N VAL A 557 -24.72 2.62 9.38
CA VAL A 557 -24.36 1.88 10.62
C VAL A 557 -24.53 0.36 10.52
N GLU A 558 -25.43 -0.18 9.69
CA GLU A 558 -25.65 -1.65 9.63
C GLU A 558 -24.81 -2.38 8.58
N MET A 559 -24.34 -1.72 7.52
CA MET A 559 -23.65 -2.37 6.39
C MET A 559 -22.18 -2.80 6.66
N ARG A 560 -21.70 -2.69 7.91
CA ARG A 560 -20.27 -2.82 8.26
C ARG A 560 -19.85 -4.16 8.88
N SER A 561 -20.78 -4.96 9.42
CA SER A 561 -20.46 -6.35 9.85
C SER A 561 -20.61 -7.38 8.73
N ASP A 562 -21.49 -7.12 7.76
CA ASP A 562 -21.88 -8.10 6.74
C ASP A 562 -20.73 -8.49 5.80
N ILE A 563 -19.77 -7.60 5.54
CA ILE A 563 -18.67 -7.87 4.58
C ILE A 563 -17.79 -9.05 5.02
N PHE A 564 -17.53 -9.21 6.33
CA PHE A 564 -16.71 -10.32 6.82
C PHE A 564 -17.47 -11.62 7.00
N ASP A 565 -18.77 -11.54 7.28
CA ASP A 565 -19.63 -12.71 7.36
C ASP A 565 -20.02 -13.21 5.95
N GLU A 566 -20.16 -12.34 4.96
CA GLU A 566 -20.28 -12.71 3.54
C GLU A 566 -19.00 -13.37 3.01
N ILE A 567 -17.81 -12.88 3.39
CA ILE A 567 -16.53 -13.55 3.06
C ILE A 567 -16.42 -14.93 3.73
N ARG A 568 -17.03 -15.12 4.91
CA ARG A 568 -17.19 -16.46 5.52
C ARG A 568 -18.16 -17.33 4.72
N ASP A 569 -19.19 -16.74 4.12
CA ASP A 569 -20.22 -17.43 3.34
C ASP A 569 -19.80 -17.76 1.88
N PHE A 570 -18.70 -17.17 1.39
CA PHE A 570 -18.08 -17.51 0.09
C PHE A 570 -17.45 -18.92 0.04
N GLY A 571 -17.47 -19.68 1.14
CA GLY A 571 -17.23 -21.12 1.16
C GLY A 571 -18.46 -21.80 1.73
N GLY A 572 -19.18 -22.58 0.92
CA GLY A 572 -20.41 -23.30 1.30
C GLY A 572 -20.23 -24.40 2.37
N PHE A 573 -19.59 -24.06 3.47
CA PHE A 573 -19.40 -24.84 4.68
C PHE A 573 -19.57 -23.87 5.86
N GLU A 574 -20.67 -24.01 6.61
CA GLU A 574 -20.83 -23.39 7.93
C GLU A 574 -19.61 -23.73 8.78
N LEU A 575 -18.84 -22.70 9.14
CA LEU A 575 -17.75 -22.81 10.10
C LEU A 575 -18.37 -22.85 11.50
N ASP A 576 -18.04 -23.88 12.28
CA ASP A 576 -18.42 -23.97 13.69
C ASP A 576 -17.61 -22.95 14.51
N VAL A 577 -18.25 -21.82 14.87
CA VAL A 577 -17.62 -20.63 15.50
C VAL A 577 -17.56 -20.73 17.03
N ASP A 578 -18.09 -21.79 17.64
CA ASP A 578 -18.21 -21.88 19.11
C ASP A 578 -16.88 -22.03 19.88
N SER A 579 -15.72 -22.09 19.20
CA SER A 579 -14.40 -22.09 19.85
C SER A 579 -13.68 -20.73 19.84
N LEU A 580 -14.28 -19.66 19.32
CA LEU A 580 -13.67 -18.31 19.25
C LEU A 580 -14.35 -17.27 20.14
N HIS A 581 -15.42 -17.64 20.84
CA HIS A 581 -16.08 -16.81 21.85
C HIS A 581 -15.71 -17.28 23.26
N THR A 582 -14.45 -17.13 23.66
CA THR A 582 -14.13 -17.10 25.10
C THR A 582 -14.31 -15.65 25.60
N PRO A 583 -14.78 -15.45 26.85
CA PRO A 583 -14.95 -14.11 27.44
C PRO A 583 -13.68 -13.23 27.42
N GLU A 584 -12.51 -13.84 27.22
CA GLU A 584 -11.21 -13.17 27.04
C GLU A 584 -11.11 -12.33 25.75
N PHE A 585 -12.05 -12.47 24.80
CA PHE A 585 -12.06 -11.75 23.53
C PHE A 585 -12.71 -10.35 23.62
N LEU A 586 -13.56 -10.11 24.62
CA LEU A 586 -14.18 -8.80 24.89
C LEU A 586 -13.33 -7.90 25.79
N ASP A 587 -12.55 -8.50 26.71
CA ASP A 587 -11.57 -7.77 27.54
C ASP A 587 -10.38 -7.20 26.75
N MET A 588 -10.21 -7.60 25.47
CA MET A 588 -9.07 -7.17 24.64
C MET A 588 -9.22 -5.74 24.07
N PHE A 589 -10.41 -5.13 24.19
CA PHE A 589 -10.72 -3.78 23.70
C PHE A 589 -11.34 -2.84 24.76
N GLU A 590 -11.59 -3.33 25.99
CA GLU A 590 -12.04 -2.53 27.14
C GLU A 590 -11.18 -2.84 28.38
N LEU A 591 -9.97 -2.28 28.48
CA LEU A 591 -9.27 -2.17 29.77
C LEU A 591 -8.51 -0.84 29.82
N ASP A 592 -9.25 0.20 30.20
CA ASP A 592 -8.80 1.26 31.11
C ASP A 592 -9.81 1.26 32.28
N LEU A 593 -9.35 1.55 33.51
CA LEU A 593 -10.00 1.47 34.85
C LEU A 593 -9.65 0.16 35.58
N GLU A 594 -8.97 0.09 36.73
CA GLU A 594 -8.82 0.99 37.89
C GLU A 594 -7.54 0.66 38.72
N ASP A 595 -7.17 1.60 39.61
CA ASP A 595 -6.02 1.66 40.52
C ASP A 595 -5.81 0.50 41.51
N GLU A 596 -4.54 0.15 41.77
CA GLU A 596 -3.90 0.19 43.11
C GLU A 596 -2.36 0.25 43.01
#